data_AF-A0A445JNM1-F1
#
_entry.id   AF-A0A445JNM1-F1
#
_cell.length_a   1.000
_cell.length_b   1.000
_cell.length_c   1.000
_cell.angle_alpha   90.00
_cell.angle_beta   90.00
_cell.angle_gamma   90.00
#
_symmetry.space_group_name_H-M   'P 1'
#
loop_
_entity.id
_entity.type
_entity.pdbx_description
1 polymer ?
#
loop_
_entity_poly.entity_id
_entity_poly.type
_entity_poly.pdbx_seq_one_letter_code
_entity_poly.pdbx_strand_id
1 'polypeptide(L)'
;MPTPSASSDPILDRLASSDCAVKFKAIREVKNHIIGNRTKKHSYIKLGAVPAVAAALADSDPNLIVQSAAALGSFACGVDDGVRAVLDAGAFPRLIGLLSAHDEKVVDAAARSLRMIYQSTLAPKYDFFQEETMQFLLSLLESENENLTGLGAGIVIHSCKTIGEQTILCHAGVLEKLTSLLDSSLSQRDASLESLAAIIRDNPAAVSEFVELHGGRALHSVAELTKDRYPRTSLIAEKEDLQKLAFEANAINKFNCLLQKHPVQPKRLEGVFLALADLCSKLECCRSSFLSLQVLNLVVDALTHEDASVRTAACICLRSVSRSIKNLSAGRFMNERVVCPLVQLLSDLSTSVQVAALGAISNIVVDFMPHKSTFIECGGIKELVQLTKSMDSSLRLNAVWALRNMVFLADKICKEGIFVELTASSMASLICDPEPSVQEQALALVRNFVDGCVYSVEHAFAEDGIILDAVGRQLKKSTKIEIGIQGMYVLSNIASGNEFHKEAVMQLLFPQDENVSHSFFEQFLQSHDSRLRTAAVWVVVNLTFPANPGAFGRIVNLRSFGIVSRIKKMVNDSCMDVKLRARLALGQILTFGDS
;
A
#
# COMPACT_ATOMS: atom_id res chain seq x y z
N MET A 1 22.34 -59.79 23.33
CA MET A 1 21.99 -58.60 24.12
C MET A 1 21.95 -57.41 23.19
N PRO A 2 20.77 -56.80 22.94
CA PRO A 2 20.71 -55.44 22.43
C PRO A 2 20.63 -54.47 23.61
N THR A 3 21.48 -53.46 23.54
CA THR A 3 21.54 -52.26 24.39
C THR A 3 20.19 -51.56 24.51
N PRO A 4 19.80 -51.06 25.69
CA PRO A 4 18.59 -50.26 25.82
C PRO A 4 18.85 -48.88 25.20
N SER A 5 18.11 -48.59 24.13
CA SER A 5 18.00 -47.25 23.55
C SER A 5 17.33 -46.33 24.57
N ALA A 6 18.11 -45.45 25.20
CA ALA A 6 17.60 -44.29 25.90
C ALA A 6 16.98 -43.33 24.85
N SER A 7 15.71 -43.54 24.52
CA SER A 7 14.93 -42.66 23.67
C SER A 7 13.65 -42.24 24.41
N SER A 8 13.81 -41.38 25.40
CA SER A 8 12.71 -40.60 25.95
C SER A 8 13.25 -39.23 26.28
N ASP A 9 12.96 -38.25 25.43
CA ASP A 9 12.82 -36.89 25.93
C ASP A 9 11.92 -36.08 24.97
N PRO A 10 10.59 -36.29 25.00
CA PRO A 10 9.69 -35.30 24.43
C PRO A 10 9.96 -33.98 25.17
N ILE A 11 10.15 -32.89 24.43
CA ILE A 11 10.56 -31.58 24.95
C ILE A 11 9.75 -31.06 26.16
N LEU A 12 8.53 -31.56 26.37
CA LEU A 12 7.72 -31.30 27.57
C LEU A 12 8.31 -31.89 28.85
N ASP A 13 8.91 -33.08 28.81
CA ASP A 13 9.53 -33.73 29.97
C ASP A 13 10.76 -32.92 30.42
N ARG A 14 11.53 -32.40 29.46
CA ARG A 14 12.66 -31.49 29.71
C ARG A 14 12.21 -30.14 30.27
N LEU A 15 11.04 -29.63 29.87
CA LEU A 15 10.45 -28.41 30.42
C LEU A 15 9.92 -28.62 31.85
N ALA A 16 9.44 -29.83 32.15
CA ALA A 16 8.95 -30.22 33.48
C ALA A 16 10.05 -30.68 34.44
N SER A 17 11.29 -30.86 33.95
CA SER A 17 12.43 -31.31 34.75
C SER A 17 12.67 -30.46 35.99
N SER A 18 13.04 -31.09 37.11
CA SER A 18 13.48 -30.40 38.32
C SER A 18 14.90 -29.82 38.21
N ASP A 19 15.67 -30.24 37.19
CA ASP A 19 17.01 -29.72 36.91
C ASP A 19 16.92 -28.40 36.13
N CYS A 20 17.38 -27.30 36.77
CA CYS A 20 17.37 -25.97 36.17
C CYS A 20 18.18 -25.87 34.86
N ALA A 21 19.28 -26.61 34.71
CA ALA A 21 20.09 -26.58 33.49
C ALA A 21 19.39 -27.29 32.33
N VAL A 22 18.70 -28.40 32.60
CA VAL A 22 17.86 -29.11 31.61
C VAL A 22 16.69 -28.24 31.19
N LYS A 23 15.98 -27.66 32.16
CA LYS A 23 14.85 -26.76 31.93
C LYS A 23 15.27 -25.52 31.13
N PHE A 24 16.37 -24.87 31.50
CA PHE A 24 16.92 -23.72 30.78
C PHE A 24 17.20 -24.04 29.30
N LYS A 25 17.86 -25.18 29.03
CA LYS A 25 18.14 -25.61 27.66
C LYS A 25 16.85 -25.86 26.87
N ALA A 26 15.85 -26.48 27.49
CA ALA A 26 14.56 -26.76 26.86
C ALA A 26 13.80 -25.47 26.52
N ILE A 27 13.71 -24.51 27.45
CA ILE A 27 13.06 -23.21 27.23
C ILE A 27 13.76 -22.45 26.10
N ARG A 28 15.10 -22.44 26.10
CA ARG A 28 15.89 -21.79 25.03
C ARG A 28 15.62 -22.42 23.66
N GLU A 29 15.54 -23.74 23.60
CA GLU A 29 15.24 -24.49 22.37
C GLU A 29 13.83 -24.13 21.85
N VAL A 30 12.82 -24.17 22.70
CA VAL A 30 11.44 -23.78 22.35
C VAL A 30 11.40 -22.35 21.82
N LYS A 31 12.00 -21.39 22.53
CA LYS A 31 12.07 -19.98 22.10
C LYS A 31 12.67 -19.84 20.70
N ASN A 32 13.81 -20.49 20.45
CA ASN A 32 14.49 -20.42 19.15
C ASN A 32 13.66 -21.04 18.02
N HIS A 33 12.87 -22.07 18.31
CA HIS A 33 11.97 -22.68 17.33
C HIS A 33 10.77 -21.82 16.96
N ILE A 34 10.29 -20.98 17.87
CA ILE A 34 9.06 -20.20 17.66
C ILE A 34 9.30 -18.80 17.10
N ILE A 35 10.52 -18.24 17.21
CA ILE A 35 10.85 -16.92 16.66
C ILE A 35 10.60 -16.93 15.14
N GLY A 36 9.76 -15.99 14.67
CA GLY A 36 9.40 -15.86 13.25
C GLY A 36 8.58 -17.02 12.65
N ASN A 37 8.26 -18.07 13.40
CA ASN A 37 7.59 -19.27 12.87
C ASN A 37 6.21 -19.48 13.50
N ARG A 38 5.17 -19.04 12.79
CA ARG A 38 3.78 -19.13 13.23
C ARG A 38 3.31 -20.58 13.43
N THR A 39 3.69 -21.51 12.54
CA THR A 39 3.26 -22.92 12.63
C THR A 39 3.82 -23.60 13.88
N LYS A 40 5.12 -23.40 14.16
CA LYS A 40 5.74 -23.95 15.36
C LYS A 40 5.16 -23.35 16.64
N LYS A 41 4.85 -22.04 16.68
CA LYS A 41 4.13 -21.42 17.82
C LYS A 41 2.85 -22.18 18.15
N HIS A 42 1.97 -22.39 17.17
CA HIS A 42 0.70 -23.09 17.40
C HIS A 42 0.91 -24.55 17.83
N SER A 43 1.91 -25.24 17.29
CA SER A 43 2.23 -26.61 17.69
C SER A 43 2.64 -26.69 19.17
N TYR A 44 3.54 -25.82 19.62
CA TYR A 44 3.99 -25.81 21.01
C TYR A 44 2.91 -25.34 22.00
N ILE A 45 2.03 -24.42 21.56
CA ILE A 45 0.85 -24.04 22.34
C ILE A 45 -0.07 -25.25 22.56
N LYS A 46 -0.39 -26.01 21.50
CA LYS A 46 -1.22 -27.22 21.59
C LYS A 46 -0.59 -28.32 22.44
N LEU A 47 0.73 -28.40 22.46
CA LEU A 47 1.48 -29.36 23.29
C LEU A 47 1.51 -28.97 24.78
N GLY A 48 0.99 -27.79 25.17
CA GLY A 48 1.01 -27.35 26.57
C GLY A 48 2.36 -26.83 27.05
N ALA A 49 3.21 -26.35 26.14
CA ALA A 49 4.52 -25.80 26.52
C ALA A 49 4.41 -24.47 27.31
N VAL A 50 3.38 -23.66 27.04
CA VAL A 50 3.23 -22.32 27.63
C VAL A 50 3.06 -22.36 29.17
N PRO A 51 2.17 -23.20 29.75
CA PRO A 51 2.08 -23.36 31.20
C PRO A 51 3.40 -23.80 31.86
N ALA A 52 4.16 -24.71 31.23
CA ALA A 52 5.44 -25.17 31.78
C ALA A 52 6.50 -24.05 31.79
N VAL A 53 6.55 -23.25 30.73
CA VAL A 53 7.43 -22.06 30.67
C VAL A 53 6.98 -20.99 31.67
N ALA A 54 5.67 -20.79 31.85
CA ALA A 54 5.13 -19.84 32.81
C ALA A 54 5.46 -20.23 34.26
N ALA A 55 5.40 -21.53 34.60
CA ALA A 55 5.77 -22.03 35.91
C ALA A 55 7.24 -21.75 36.26
N ALA A 56 8.13 -21.71 35.26
CA ALA A 56 9.56 -21.40 35.44
C ALA A 56 9.83 -19.94 35.81
N LEU A 57 8.84 -19.03 35.73
CA LEU A 57 8.97 -17.65 36.24
C LEU A 57 9.02 -17.59 37.77
N ALA A 58 8.58 -18.63 38.47
CA ALA A 58 8.60 -18.71 39.93
C ALA A 58 9.94 -19.23 40.50
N ASP A 59 10.90 -19.54 39.62
CA ASP A 59 12.23 -20.00 40.03
C ASP A 59 13.05 -18.85 40.66
N SER A 60 14.15 -19.20 41.31
CA SER A 60 15.07 -18.24 41.93
C SER A 60 16.26 -17.89 41.04
N ASP A 61 16.57 -18.70 40.03
CA ASP A 61 17.68 -18.44 39.09
C ASP A 61 17.30 -17.32 38.09
N PRO A 62 17.96 -16.15 38.14
CA PRO A 62 17.67 -15.04 37.22
C PRO A 62 17.82 -15.42 35.75
N ASN A 63 18.75 -16.32 35.41
CA ASN A 63 18.96 -16.72 34.02
C ASN A 63 17.78 -17.52 33.48
N LEU A 64 17.20 -18.39 34.31
CA LEU A 64 16.03 -19.16 33.97
C LEU A 64 14.79 -18.26 33.85
N ILE A 65 14.62 -17.30 34.75
CA ILE A 65 13.53 -16.31 34.69
C ILE A 65 13.63 -15.50 33.39
N VAL A 66 14.81 -14.97 33.07
CA VAL A 66 15.06 -14.20 31.83
C VAL A 66 14.70 -15.01 30.58
N GLN A 67 15.14 -16.27 30.49
CA GLN A 67 14.80 -17.11 29.34
C GLN A 67 13.31 -17.41 29.26
N SER A 68 12.66 -17.64 30.41
CA SER A 68 11.23 -17.94 30.49
C SER A 68 10.40 -16.75 30.05
N ALA A 69 10.69 -15.55 30.57
CA ALA A 69 10.03 -14.31 30.14
C ALA A 69 10.23 -14.05 28.64
N ALA A 70 11.45 -14.21 28.12
CA ALA A 70 11.72 -14.03 26.70
C ALA A 70 10.97 -15.05 25.81
N ALA A 71 10.83 -16.30 26.26
CA ALA A 71 10.06 -17.32 25.57
C ALA A 71 8.55 -17.00 25.55
N LEU A 72 7.98 -16.54 26.67
CA LEU A 72 6.58 -16.12 26.75
C LEU A 72 6.29 -14.92 25.84
N GLY A 73 7.16 -13.92 25.83
CA GLY A 73 7.05 -12.79 24.88
C GLY A 73 7.10 -13.25 23.43
N SER A 74 7.94 -14.24 23.11
CA SER A 74 8.02 -14.83 21.78
C SER A 74 6.74 -15.60 21.40
N PHE A 75 6.07 -16.26 22.35
CA PHE A 75 4.75 -16.85 22.13
C PHE A 75 3.69 -15.79 21.84
N ALA A 76 3.65 -14.71 22.63
CA ALA A 76 2.71 -13.61 22.50
C ALA A 76 2.86 -12.80 21.20
N CYS A 77 4.09 -12.65 20.69
CA CYS A 77 4.39 -11.78 19.56
C CYS A 77 3.62 -12.16 18.27
N GLY A 78 2.72 -11.28 17.83
CA GLY A 78 2.03 -11.36 16.53
C GLY A 78 1.02 -12.49 16.37
N VAL A 79 0.59 -13.15 17.45
CA VAL A 79 -0.40 -14.24 17.42
C VAL A 79 -1.31 -14.18 18.64
N ASP A 80 -2.60 -13.88 18.44
CA ASP A 80 -3.59 -13.78 19.53
C ASP A 80 -3.76 -15.07 20.33
N ASP A 81 -3.67 -16.24 19.69
CA ASP A 81 -3.71 -17.53 20.39
C ASP A 81 -2.53 -17.70 21.35
N GLY A 82 -1.37 -17.13 21.02
CA GLY A 82 -0.20 -17.11 21.89
C GLY A 82 -0.42 -16.20 23.10
N VAL A 83 -0.98 -15.00 22.89
CA VAL A 83 -1.33 -14.09 23.98
C VAL A 83 -2.33 -14.75 24.92
N ARG A 84 -3.41 -15.34 24.38
CA ARG A 84 -4.41 -16.06 25.19
C ARG A 84 -3.78 -17.16 26.03
N ALA A 85 -2.93 -18.00 25.44
CA ALA A 85 -2.26 -19.07 26.18
C ALA A 85 -1.36 -18.56 27.32
N VAL A 86 -0.66 -17.42 27.12
CA VAL A 86 0.17 -16.80 28.15
C VAL A 86 -0.68 -16.23 29.30
N LEU A 87 -1.84 -15.64 28.98
CA LEU A 87 -2.80 -15.15 29.97
C LEU A 87 -3.44 -16.29 30.76
N ASP A 88 -3.92 -17.34 30.08
CA ASP A 88 -4.55 -18.51 30.68
C ASP A 88 -3.59 -19.28 31.60
N ALA A 89 -2.28 -19.26 31.28
CA ALA A 89 -1.23 -19.83 32.13
C ALA A 89 -0.92 -19.01 33.40
N GLY A 90 -1.58 -17.86 33.61
CA GLY A 90 -1.36 -17.00 34.78
C GLY A 90 -0.01 -16.28 34.77
N ALA A 91 0.65 -16.17 33.61
CA ALA A 91 1.98 -15.57 33.51
C ALA A 91 1.97 -14.04 33.66
N PHE A 92 0.86 -13.37 33.28
CA PHE A 92 0.81 -11.91 33.23
C PHE A 92 1.03 -11.22 34.59
N PRO A 93 0.33 -11.57 35.69
CA PRO A 93 0.59 -10.97 37.00
C PRO A 93 2.02 -11.23 37.50
N ARG A 94 2.61 -12.39 37.15
CA ARG A 94 3.99 -12.73 37.48
C ARG A 94 4.98 -11.83 36.74
N LEU A 95 4.77 -11.65 35.43
CA LEU A 95 5.60 -10.75 34.61
C LEU A 95 5.53 -9.30 35.12
N ILE A 96 4.36 -8.82 35.54
CA ILE A 96 4.22 -7.49 36.14
C ILE A 96 5.02 -7.41 37.44
N GLY A 97 4.91 -8.40 38.33
CA GLY A 97 5.69 -8.43 39.58
C GLY A 97 7.20 -8.46 39.38
N LEU A 98 7.69 -9.06 38.29
CA LEU A 98 9.10 -9.09 37.93
C LEU A 98 9.66 -7.73 37.49
N LEU A 99 8.81 -6.72 37.22
CA LEU A 99 9.26 -5.36 36.92
C LEU A 99 9.87 -4.66 38.14
N SER A 100 9.61 -5.16 39.35
CA SER A 100 10.21 -4.69 40.60
C SER A 100 11.37 -5.57 41.09
N ALA A 101 11.89 -6.47 40.25
CA ALA A 101 13.03 -7.32 40.60
C ALA A 101 14.32 -6.52 40.74
N HIS A 102 15.25 -6.99 41.59
CA HIS A 102 16.57 -6.37 41.73
C HIS A 102 17.50 -6.59 40.52
N ASP A 103 17.28 -7.66 39.75
CA ASP A 103 18.10 -7.98 38.57
C ASP A 103 17.55 -7.25 37.33
N GLU A 104 18.32 -6.31 36.80
CA GLU A 104 17.93 -5.51 35.62
C GLU A 104 17.63 -6.36 34.39
N LYS A 105 18.31 -7.51 34.20
CA LYS A 105 18.05 -8.39 33.05
C LYS A 105 16.69 -9.05 33.18
N VAL A 106 16.28 -9.39 34.40
CA VAL A 106 14.95 -9.93 34.69
C VAL A 106 13.88 -8.89 34.39
N VAL A 107 14.07 -7.66 34.87
CA VAL A 107 13.16 -6.52 34.61
C VAL A 107 13.03 -6.28 33.10
N ASP A 108 14.15 -6.20 32.39
CA ASP A 108 14.21 -5.99 30.95
C ASP A 108 13.50 -7.12 30.14
N ALA A 109 13.71 -8.38 30.54
CA ALA A 109 13.06 -9.52 29.91
C ALA A 109 11.54 -9.52 30.15
N ALA A 110 11.10 -9.20 31.37
CA ALA A 110 9.70 -9.09 31.73
C ALA A 110 9.01 -7.94 30.97
N ALA A 111 9.63 -6.75 30.94
CA ALA A 111 9.13 -5.58 30.23
C ALA A 111 8.95 -5.86 28.74
N ARG A 112 9.97 -6.47 28.11
CA ARG A 112 9.90 -6.88 26.69
C ARG A 112 8.77 -7.89 26.44
N SER A 113 8.58 -8.86 27.34
CA SER A 113 7.49 -9.84 27.20
C SER A 113 6.12 -9.17 27.29
N LEU A 114 5.93 -8.28 28.25
CA LEU A 114 4.68 -7.52 28.42
C LEU A 114 4.40 -6.61 27.22
N ARG A 115 5.42 -5.97 26.64
CA ARG A 115 5.27 -5.21 25.39
C ARG A 115 4.71 -6.06 24.25
N MET A 116 5.14 -7.31 24.12
CA MET A 116 4.61 -8.21 23.09
C MET A 116 3.16 -8.62 23.36
N ILE A 117 2.77 -8.73 24.64
CA ILE A 117 1.37 -8.98 25.03
C ILE A 117 0.49 -7.80 24.63
N TYR A 118 0.91 -6.57 24.95
CA TYR A 118 0.18 -5.32 24.67
C TYR A 118 0.06 -4.95 23.18
N GLN A 119 0.66 -5.73 22.27
CA GLN A 119 0.40 -5.60 20.83
C GLN A 119 -0.94 -6.23 20.41
N SER A 120 -1.53 -7.10 21.24
CA SER A 120 -2.80 -7.77 20.96
C SER A 120 -3.96 -7.08 21.65
N THR A 121 -5.13 -7.13 21.02
CA THR A 121 -6.38 -6.64 21.60
C THR A 121 -6.84 -7.43 22.83
N LEU A 122 -6.27 -8.62 23.05
CA LEU A 122 -6.54 -9.48 24.20
C LEU A 122 -5.76 -9.08 25.46
N ALA A 123 -4.83 -8.12 25.36
CA ALA A 123 -4.08 -7.69 26.52
C ALA A 123 -5.01 -7.14 27.63
N PRO A 124 -4.70 -7.41 28.91
CA PRO A 124 -5.51 -6.93 30.03
C PRO A 124 -5.68 -5.41 29.99
N LYS A 125 -6.92 -4.94 30.21
CA LYS A 125 -7.22 -3.51 30.32
C LYS A 125 -6.52 -2.92 31.54
N TYR A 126 -5.96 -1.74 31.37
CA TYR A 126 -5.34 -0.97 32.43
C TYR A 126 -6.31 0.09 32.95
N ASP A 127 -6.43 0.22 34.27
CA ASP A 127 -7.26 1.24 34.91
C ASP A 127 -6.43 2.50 35.17
N PHE A 128 -6.78 3.61 34.51
CA PHE A 128 -6.10 4.89 34.66
C PHE A 128 -6.69 5.76 35.78
N PHE A 129 -7.83 5.39 36.37
CA PHE A 129 -8.49 6.22 37.38
C PHE A 129 -7.97 5.97 38.80
N GLN A 130 -7.26 4.88 39.04
CA GLN A 130 -6.63 4.59 40.33
C GLN A 130 -5.27 5.27 40.44
N GLU A 131 -5.01 5.87 41.60
CA GLU A 131 -3.78 6.63 41.85
C GLU A 131 -2.55 5.70 41.83
N GLU A 132 -2.63 4.54 42.47
CA GLU A 132 -1.53 3.56 42.53
C GLU A 132 -1.11 3.06 41.13
N THR A 133 -2.09 2.78 40.26
CA THR A 133 -1.83 2.35 38.89
C THR A 133 -1.35 3.51 38.02
N MET A 134 -1.84 4.73 38.22
CA MET A 134 -1.31 5.91 37.51
C MET A 134 0.17 6.15 37.87
N GLN A 135 0.52 6.08 39.16
CA GLN A 135 1.91 6.21 39.61
C GLN A 135 2.80 5.11 39.05
N PHE A 136 2.29 3.87 38.97
CA PHE A 136 3.02 2.79 38.31
C PHE A 136 3.28 3.10 36.83
N LEU A 137 2.28 3.57 36.09
CA LEU A 137 2.43 3.96 34.68
C LEU A 137 3.48 5.07 34.51
N LEU A 138 3.44 6.10 35.34
CA LEU A 138 4.43 7.19 35.32
C LEU A 138 5.84 6.65 35.59
N SER A 139 6.00 5.77 36.57
CA SER A 139 7.31 5.15 36.86
C SER A 139 7.88 4.36 35.67
N LEU A 140 7.03 3.73 34.85
CA LEU A 140 7.46 3.05 33.62
C LEU A 140 7.93 4.04 32.56
N LEU A 141 7.20 5.14 32.37
CA LEU A 141 7.52 6.18 31.38
C LEU A 141 8.72 7.04 31.79
N GLU A 142 9.00 7.14 33.08
CA GLU A 142 10.15 7.86 33.65
C GLU A 142 11.44 7.06 33.69
N SER A 143 11.37 5.75 33.48
CA SER A 143 12.54 4.87 33.45
C SER A 143 13.52 5.23 32.33
N GLU A 144 14.83 5.06 32.60
CA GLU A 144 15.87 5.10 31.56
C GLU A 144 15.87 3.82 30.69
N ASN A 145 15.14 2.78 31.10
CA ASN A 145 15.04 1.52 30.34
C ASN A 145 14.03 1.65 29.19
N GLU A 146 14.52 1.47 27.96
CA GLU A 146 13.70 1.54 26.74
C GLU A 146 12.54 0.54 26.70
N ASN A 147 12.69 -0.64 27.30
CA ASN A 147 11.63 -1.63 27.36
C ASN A 147 10.55 -1.28 28.39
N LEU A 148 10.91 -0.59 29.48
CA LEU A 148 9.92 -0.11 30.45
C LEU A 148 9.12 1.07 29.88
N THR A 149 9.80 2.06 29.30
CA THR A 149 9.15 3.19 28.63
C THR A 149 8.28 2.72 27.47
N GLY A 150 8.77 1.80 26.65
CA GLY A 150 8.00 1.18 25.57
C GLY A 150 6.81 0.34 26.07
N LEU A 151 6.87 -0.22 27.28
CA LEU A 151 5.73 -0.88 27.92
C LEU A 151 4.67 0.13 28.36
N GLY A 152 5.10 1.22 29.02
CA GLY A 152 4.20 2.31 29.44
C GLY A 152 3.42 2.89 28.25
N ALA A 153 4.13 3.19 27.15
CA ALA A 153 3.50 3.64 25.91
C ALA A 153 2.53 2.59 25.33
N GLY A 154 2.91 1.31 25.33
CA GLY A 154 2.06 0.19 24.89
C GLY A 154 0.76 0.05 25.69
N ILE A 155 0.84 0.23 27.01
CA ILE A 155 -0.33 0.22 27.92
C ILE A 155 -1.32 1.32 27.52
N VAL A 156 -0.82 2.54 27.27
CA VAL A 156 -1.63 3.69 26.86
C VAL A 156 -2.29 3.45 25.50
N ILE A 157 -1.52 3.02 24.49
CA ILE A 157 -2.05 2.72 23.14
C ILE A 157 -3.23 1.74 23.20
N HIS A 158 -3.08 0.67 24.00
CA HIS A 158 -4.07 -0.38 24.06
C HIS A 158 -5.26 -0.01 24.96
N SER A 159 -5.02 0.59 26.11
CA SER A 159 -6.06 0.77 27.14
C SER A 159 -6.78 2.12 27.05
N CYS A 160 -6.15 3.17 26.48
CA CYS A 160 -6.78 4.48 26.33
C CYS A 160 -7.81 4.45 25.18
N LYS A 161 -9.10 4.45 25.52
CA LYS A 161 -10.22 4.31 24.57
C LYS A 161 -11.30 5.39 24.73
N THR A 162 -11.37 6.04 25.88
CA THR A 162 -12.44 7.00 26.21
C THR A 162 -11.88 8.39 26.49
N ILE A 163 -12.71 9.42 26.28
CA ILE A 163 -12.36 10.81 26.59
C ILE A 163 -12.00 10.99 28.06
N GLY A 164 -12.64 10.27 28.98
CA GLY A 164 -12.31 10.31 30.41
C GLY A 164 -10.88 9.84 30.70
N GLU A 165 -10.47 8.72 30.07
CA GLU A 165 -9.11 8.17 30.21
C GLU A 165 -8.05 9.10 29.58
N GLN A 166 -8.37 9.72 28.45
CA GLN A 166 -7.51 10.69 27.80
C GLN A 166 -7.27 11.91 28.69
N THR A 167 -8.34 12.46 29.26
CA THR A 167 -8.28 13.64 30.13
C THR A 167 -7.51 13.36 31.42
N ILE A 168 -7.70 12.19 32.05
CA ILE A 168 -6.92 11.86 33.27
C ILE A 168 -5.44 11.64 32.97
N LEU A 169 -5.10 11.05 31.81
CA LEU A 169 -3.72 10.89 31.36
C LEU A 169 -3.04 12.25 31.09
N CYS A 170 -3.77 13.20 30.49
CA CYS A 170 -3.29 14.57 30.33
C CYS A 170 -3.01 15.23 31.69
N HIS A 171 -4.00 15.23 32.60
CA HIS A 171 -3.83 15.81 33.94
C HIS A 171 -2.70 15.18 34.76
N ALA A 172 -2.40 13.91 34.52
CA ALA A 172 -1.30 13.19 35.18
C ALA A 172 0.09 13.50 34.59
N GLY A 173 0.20 14.33 33.55
CA GLY A 173 1.48 14.68 32.91
C GLY A 173 2.02 13.63 31.94
N VAL A 174 1.24 12.60 31.59
CA VAL A 174 1.67 11.54 30.66
C VAL A 174 1.96 12.12 29.27
N LEU A 175 1.16 13.10 28.84
CA LEU A 175 1.32 13.81 27.57
C LEU A 175 2.68 14.52 27.47
N GLU A 176 3.12 15.17 28.56
CA GLU A 176 4.43 15.82 28.66
C GLU A 176 5.56 14.82 28.56
N LYS A 177 5.44 13.70 29.29
CA LYS A 177 6.48 12.69 29.33
C LYS A 177 6.65 12.01 27.97
N LEU A 178 5.57 11.62 27.31
CA LEU A 178 5.63 11.01 25.97
C LEU A 178 6.23 11.98 24.94
N THR A 179 5.94 13.27 25.05
CA THR A 179 6.55 14.29 24.20
C THR A 179 8.06 14.35 24.38
N SER A 180 8.55 14.28 25.63
CA SER A 180 9.99 14.27 25.92
C SER A 180 10.72 13.06 25.32
N LEU A 181 10.02 11.93 25.14
CA LEU A 181 10.54 10.71 24.55
C LEU A 181 10.60 10.77 23.01
N LEU A 182 10.05 11.79 22.34
CA LEU A 182 10.16 11.92 20.88
C LEU A 182 11.60 12.16 20.41
N ASP A 183 12.41 12.82 21.24
CA ASP A 183 13.81 13.14 20.98
C ASP A 183 14.77 11.97 21.37
N SER A 184 14.22 10.83 21.82
CA SER A 184 14.98 9.66 22.26
C SER A 184 15.19 8.61 21.14
N SER A 185 15.37 7.33 21.48
CA SER A 185 15.67 6.29 20.49
C SER A 185 14.51 6.03 19.53
N LEU A 186 14.80 5.48 18.34
CA LEU A 186 13.78 5.19 17.32
C LEU A 186 12.63 4.34 17.87
N SER A 187 12.92 3.32 18.69
CA SER A 187 11.86 2.46 19.25
C SER A 187 10.99 3.19 20.28
N GLN A 188 11.55 4.10 21.07
CA GLN A 188 10.80 4.90 22.05
C GLN A 188 9.96 5.94 21.34
N ARG A 189 10.53 6.61 20.35
CA ARG A 189 9.85 7.60 19.51
C ARG A 189 8.60 7.03 18.83
N ASP A 190 8.70 5.87 18.20
CA ASP A 190 7.56 5.23 17.51
C ASP A 190 6.42 4.92 18.49
N ALA A 191 6.76 4.31 19.63
CA ALA A 191 5.79 3.97 20.67
C ALA A 191 5.16 5.23 21.28
N SER A 192 5.94 6.27 21.51
CA SER A 192 5.46 7.55 22.04
C SER A 192 4.53 8.27 21.07
N LEU A 193 4.81 8.27 19.77
CA LEU A 193 3.91 8.85 18.77
C LEU A 193 2.55 8.15 18.73
N GLU A 194 2.54 6.81 18.74
CA GLU A 194 1.30 6.04 18.77
C GLU A 194 0.52 6.26 20.08
N SER A 195 1.22 6.36 21.20
CA SER A 195 0.64 6.64 22.50
C SER A 195 0.05 8.05 22.59
N LEU A 196 0.78 9.06 22.11
CA LEU A 196 0.27 10.43 21.97
C LEU A 196 -1.00 10.42 21.13
N ALA A 197 -0.98 9.74 19.97
CA ALA A 197 -2.14 9.65 19.09
C ALA A 197 -3.36 9.01 19.76
N ALA A 198 -3.18 8.04 20.66
CA ALA A 198 -4.27 7.46 21.44
C ALA A 198 -4.86 8.47 22.45
N ILE A 199 -4.02 9.28 23.10
CA ILE A 199 -4.44 10.29 24.09
C ILE A 199 -5.23 11.42 23.41
N ILE A 200 -4.75 11.93 22.28
CA ILE A 200 -5.35 13.13 21.66
C ILE A 200 -6.48 12.81 20.66
N ARG A 201 -6.72 11.53 20.35
CA ARG A 201 -7.76 11.10 19.39
C ARG A 201 -9.15 11.61 19.79
N ASP A 202 -9.78 12.36 18.89
CA ASP A 202 -11.15 12.85 19.02
C ASP A 202 -11.40 13.66 20.32
N ASN A 203 -10.36 14.24 20.91
CA ASN A 203 -10.42 15.00 22.17
C ASN A 203 -9.82 16.41 22.00
N PRO A 204 -10.67 17.42 21.71
CA PRO A 204 -10.20 18.79 21.47
C PRO A 204 -9.43 19.42 22.64
N ALA A 205 -9.76 19.04 23.88
CA ALA A 205 -9.07 19.54 25.06
C ALA A 205 -7.63 19.00 25.13
N ALA A 206 -7.47 17.68 24.95
CA ALA A 206 -6.15 17.03 24.91
C ALA A 206 -5.30 17.52 23.72
N VAL A 207 -5.92 17.78 22.57
CA VAL A 207 -5.24 18.39 21.41
C VAL A 207 -4.75 19.80 21.75
N SER A 208 -5.59 20.64 22.34
CA SER A 208 -5.21 22.00 22.73
C SER A 208 -4.03 21.99 23.70
N GLU A 209 -4.10 21.15 24.72
CA GLU A 209 -3.03 20.97 25.71
C GLU A 209 -1.72 20.49 25.06
N PHE A 210 -1.79 19.50 24.16
CA PHE A 210 -0.62 19.04 23.41
C PHE A 210 0.01 20.14 22.55
N VAL A 211 -0.82 20.97 21.90
CA VAL A 211 -0.37 22.06 21.03
C VAL A 211 0.27 23.19 21.83
N GLU A 212 -0.26 23.50 23.00
CA GLU A 212 0.26 24.55 23.88
C GLU A 212 1.49 24.09 24.68
N LEU A 213 1.67 22.78 24.80
CA LEU A 213 2.74 22.15 25.56
C LEU A 213 4.11 22.73 25.21
N HIS A 214 4.83 23.20 26.23
CA HIS A 214 6.16 23.82 26.11
C HIS A 214 6.23 24.98 25.09
N GLY A 215 5.13 25.71 24.89
CA GLY A 215 5.05 26.82 23.94
C GLY A 215 5.02 26.38 22.47
N GLY A 216 4.48 25.18 22.19
CA GLY A 216 4.41 24.60 20.84
C GLY A 216 5.63 23.79 20.42
N ARG A 217 6.58 23.54 21.34
CA ARG A 217 7.76 22.69 21.08
C ARG A 217 7.40 21.22 20.84
N ALA A 218 6.33 20.71 21.47
CA ALA A 218 5.86 19.34 21.25
C ALA A 218 5.51 19.10 19.77
N LEU A 219 4.77 20.05 19.19
CA LEU A 219 4.44 20.02 17.77
C LEU A 219 5.67 20.23 16.89
N HIS A 220 6.61 21.07 17.33
CA HIS A 220 7.89 21.21 16.65
C HIS A 220 8.63 19.87 16.62
N SER A 221 8.75 19.13 17.72
CA SER A 221 9.38 17.81 17.74
C SER A 221 8.68 16.85 16.77
N VAL A 222 7.35 16.76 16.77
CA VAL A 222 6.59 15.94 15.79
C VAL A 222 6.84 16.39 14.34
N ALA A 223 6.95 17.71 14.10
CA ALA A 223 7.26 18.26 12.79
C ALA A 223 8.75 18.14 12.40
N GLU A 224 9.67 17.98 13.34
CA GLU A 224 11.07 17.61 13.07
C GLU A 224 11.17 16.12 12.72
N LEU A 225 10.30 15.27 13.29
CA LEU A 225 10.26 13.85 12.93
C LEU A 225 9.85 13.64 11.47
N THR A 226 9.13 14.55 10.84
CA THR A 226 8.88 14.49 9.38
C THR A 226 10.11 14.82 8.54
N LYS A 227 11.23 15.25 9.16
CA LYS A 227 12.49 15.58 8.48
C LYS A 227 13.53 14.45 8.53
N ASP A 228 13.32 13.41 9.34
CA ASP A 228 14.30 12.34 9.49
C ASP A 228 14.35 11.48 8.21
N ARG A 229 15.54 11.28 7.65
CA ARG A 229 15.78 10.67 6.32
C ARG A 229 15.56 9.15 6.27
N TYR A 230 15.02 8.55 7.32
CA TYR A 230 14.78 7.12 7.37
C TYR A 230 13.42 6.77 6.77
N PRO A 231 13.30 5.71 5.95
CA PRO A 231 12.04 5.26 5.32
C PRO A 231 10.87 4.98 6.29
N ARG A 232 11.09 5.05 7.61
CA ARG A 232 10.06 4.92 8.65
C ARG A 232 9.39 6.24 9.07
N THR A 233 9.89 7.41 8.68
CA THR A 233 9.13 8.68 8.84
C THR A 233 7.91 8.76 7.91
N SER A 234 7.78 7.80 6.99
CA SER A 234 6.54 7.41 6.31
C SER A 234 5.39 6.97 7.26
N LEU A 235 5.60 6.99 8.58
CA LEU A 235 4.57 6.70 9.59
C LEU A 235 3.38 7.67 9.53
N ILE A 236 3.58 8.96 9.23
CA ILE A 236 2.45 9.89 8.99
C ILE A 236 1.78 9.56 7.64
N ALA A 237 2.55 9.23 6.61
CA ALA A 237 2.02 8.90 5.28
C ALA A 237 1.11 7.66 5.29
N GLU A 238 1.39 6.67 6.15
CA GLU A 238 0.60 5.44 6.24
C GLU A 238 -0.52 5.48 7.28
N LYS A 239 -0.42 6.28 8.35
CA LYS A 239 -1.44 6.36 9.40
C LYS A 239 -2.30 7.63 9.27
N GLU A 240 -3.52 7.44 8.75
CA GLU A 240 -4.51 8.51 8.60
C GLU A 240 -4.78 9.27 9.91
N ASP A 241 -4.74 8.59 11.05
CA ASP A 241 -4.92 9.20 12.38
C ASP A 241 -3.85 10.26 12.68
N LEU A 242 -2.58 10.01 12.35
CA LEU A 242 -1.50 11.00 12.57
C LEU A 242 -1.68 12.23 11.67
N GLN A 243 -2.21 12.05 10.46
CA GLN A 243 -2.53 13.18 9.57
C GLN A 243 -3.67 14.03 10.15
N LYS A 244 -4.69 13.39 10.78
CA LYS A 244 -5.80 14.11 11.43
C LYS A 244 -5.30 14.96 12.58
N LEU A 245 -4.44 14.40 13.43
CA LEU A 245 -3.87 15.12 14.57
C LEU A 245 -2.99 16.30 14.14
N ALA A 246 -2.15 16.10 13.14
CA ALA A 246 -1.34 17.19 12.60
C ALA A 246 -2.21 18.27 11.94
N PHE A 247 -3.31 17.90 11.29
CA PHE A 247 -4.28 18.84 10.77
C PHE A 247 -4.96 19.65 11.87
N GLU A 248 -5.47 18.98 12.92
CA GLU A 248 -6.08 19.62 14.10
C GLU A 248 -5.10 20.55 14.83
N ALA A 249 -3.81 20.19 14.86
CA ALA A 249 -2.73 21.02 15.39
C ALA A 249 -2.34 22.22 14.48
N ASN A 250 -3.08 22.43 13.39
CA ASN A 250 -2.89 23.48 12.40
C ASN A 250 -1.50 23.44 11.73
N ALA A 251 -0.95 22.23 11.51
CA ALA A 251 0.40 22.04 10.97
C ALA A 251 0.57 22.68 9.58
N ILE A 252 -0.44 22.62 8.72
CA ILE A 252 -0.37 23.21 7.36
C ILE A 252 -0.15 24.72 7.43
N ASN A 253 -0.87 25.42 8.30
CA ASN A 253 -0.67 26.86 8.49
C ASN A 253 0.71 27.17 9.07
N LYS A 254 1.18 26.37 10.03
CA LYS A 254 2.52 26.54 10.61
C LYS A 254 3.62 26.34 9.56
N PHE A 255 3.49 25.33 8.71
CA PHE A 255 4.40 25.14 7.57
C PHE A 255 4.31 26.30 6.56
N ASN A 256 3.11 26.79 6.24
CA ASN A 256 2.94 27.96 5.39
C ASN A 256 3.68 29.19 5.96
N CYS A 257 3.50 29.49 7.24
CA CYS A 257 4.22 30.58 7.92
C CYS A 257 5.74 30.38 7.92
N LEU A 258 6.23 29.14 7.98
CA LEU A 258 7.66 28.85 7.86
C LEU A 258 8.19 29.10 6.45
N LEU A 259 7.42 28.73 5.41
CA LEU A 259 7.80 28.95 4.01
C LEU A 259 7.84 30.43 3.64
N GLN A 260 6.99 31.26 4.26
CA GLN A 260 6.96 32.71 4.04
C GLN A 260 8.13 33.46 4.70
N LYS A 261 8.89 32.84 5.61
CA LYS A 261 10.04 33.46 6.27
C LYS A 261 11.29 33.33 5.40
N HIS A 262 11.69 34.40 4.72
CA HIS A 262 12.89 34.39 3.86
C HIS A 262 14.18 34.77 4.62
N PRO A 263 15.35 34.18 4.27
CA PRO A 263 15.56 33.04 3.37
C PRO A 263 15.44 31.68 4.11
N VAL A 264 14.84 30.68 3.45
CA VAL A 264 14.78 29.29 3.94
C VAL A 264 15.89 28.47 3.29
N GLN A 265 16.66 27.73 4.08
CA GLN A 265 17.69 26.83 3.54
C GLN A 265 17.08 25.70 2.68
N PRO A 266 17.71 25.28 1.57
CA PRO A 266 17.16 24.26 0.67
C PRO A 266 16.74 22.95 1.35
N LYS A 267 17.58 22.42 2.26
CA LYS A 267 17.26 21.21 3.04
C LYS A 267 16.00 21.36 3.91
N ARG A 268 15.77 22.56 4.44
CA ARG A 268 14.58 22.86 5.24
C ARG A 268 13.34 22.97 4.34
N LEU A 269 13.50 23.57 3.17
CA LEU A 269 12.45 23.68 2.17
C LEU A 269 12.01 22.30 1.66
N GLU A 270 12.97 21.44 1.34
CA GLU A 270 12.77 20.02 1.00
C GLU A 270 11.94 19.31 2.07
N GLY A 271 12.38 19.34 3.34
CA GLY A 271 11.69 18.66 4.44
C GLY A 271 10.26 19.19 4.69
N VAL A 272 10.03 20.49 4.53
CA VAL A 272 8.69 21.07 4.67
C VAL A 272 7.76 20.61 3.56
N PHE A 273 8.21 20.56 2.29
CA PHE A 273 7.38 20.08 1.20
C PHE A 273 7.06 18.58 1.30
N LEU A 274 8.00 17.77 1.77
CA LEU A 274 7.73 16.35 2.03
C LEU A 274 6.70 16.18 3.16
N ALA A 275 6.81 16.93 4.26
CA ALA A 275 5.83 16.90 5.34
C ALA A 275 4.43 17.32 4.86
N LEU A 276 4.34 18.38 4.05
CA LEU A 276 3.08 18.80 3.43
C LEU A 276 2.52 17.75 2.47
N ALA A 277 3.39 17.05 1.72
CA ALA A 277 3.00 15.94 0.85
C ALA A 277 2.36 14.80 1.65
N ASP A 278 2.93 14.46 2.80
CA ASP A 278 2.43 13.40 3.68
C ASP A 278 1.09 13.77 4.31
N LEU A 279 0.95 15.00 4.80
CA LEU A 279 -0.33 15.51 5.32
C LEU A 279 -1.44 15.49 4.26
N CYS A 280 -1.10 15.77 3.01
CA CYS A 280 -2.05 15.78 1.89
C CYS A 280 -2.22 14.41 1.21
N SER A 281 -1.55 13.36 1.69
CA SER A 281 -1.51 12.07 0.99
C SER A 281 -2.85 11.33 1.03
N LYS A 282 -3.58 11.37 2.15
CA LYS A 282 -4.88 10.68 2.32
C LYS A 282 -6.04 11.64 2.59
N LEU A 283 -5.86 12.63 3.46
CA LEU A 283 -6.94 13.48 3.96
C LEU A 283 -7.34 14.63 3.02
N GLU A 284 -8.64 14.71 2.70
CA GLU A 284 -9.20 15.79 1.87
C GLU A 284 -9.27 17.14 2.60
N CYS A 285 -9.43 17.14 3.93
CA CYS A 285 -9.38 18.36 4.74
C CYS A 285 -8.00 19.03 4.67
N CYS A 286 -6.92 18.23 4.70
CA CYS A 286 -5.56 18.73 4.52
C CYS A 286 -5.38 19.39 3.15
N ARG A 287 -5.79 18.72 2.06
CA ARG A 287 -5.71 19.29 0.70
C ARG A 287 -6.51 20.59 0.57
N SER A 288 -7.71 20.63 1.16
CA SER A 288 -8.55 21.82 1.15
C SER A 288 -7.89 23.00 1.88
N SER A 289 -7.32 22.75 3.07
CA SER A 289 -6.60 23.77 3.85
C SER A 289 -5.33 24.25 3.14
N PHE A 290 -4.57 23.32 2.56
CA PHE A 290 -3.37 23.60 1.76
C PHE A 290 -3.67 24.59 0.63
N LEU A 291 -4.76 24.36 -0.11
CA LEU A 291 -5.19 25.24 -1.19
C LEU A 291 -5.73 26.58 -0.67
N SER A 292 -6.52 26.59 0.41
CA SER A 292 -7.05 27.84 0.98
C SER A 292 -5.96 28.77 1.51
N LEU A 293 -4.88 28.20 2.04
CA LEU A 293 -3.73 28.92 2.56
C LEU A 293 -2.73 29.33 1.46
N GLN A 294 -3.06 29.07 0.19
CA GLN A 294 -2.24 29.37 -0.99
C GLN A 294 -0.84 28.73 -0.99
N VAL A 295 -0.66 27.62 -0.26
CA VAL A 295 0.63 26.89 -0.20
C VAL A 295 1.02 26.36 -1.58
N LEU A 296 0.04 26.12 -2.47
CA LEU A 296 0.27 25.73 -3.85
C LEU A 296 1.21 26.70 -4.58
N ASN A 297 1.08 28.01 -4.35
CA ASN A 297 1.92 29.00 -5.02
C ASN A 297 3.39 28.81 -4.64
N LEU A 298 3.67 28.55 -3.36
CA LEU A 298 5.03 28.32 -2.85
C LEU A 298 5.64 27.02 -3.38
N VAL A 299 4.81 25.97 -3.53
CA VAL A 299 5.25 24.70 -4.13
C VAL A 299 5.56 24.87 -5.61
N VAL A 300 4.72 25.62 -6.33
CA VAL A 300 4.92 25.90 -7.76
C VAL A 300 6.19 26.72 -7.99
N ASP A 301 6.42 27.75 -7.17
CA ASP A 301 7.64 28.56 -7.25
C ASP A 301 8.90 27.71 -6.97
N ALA A 302 8.79 26.66 -6.15
CA ALA A 302 9.89 25.74 -5.87
C ALA A 302 10.17 24.70 -6.98
N LEU A 303 9.30 24.57 -7.99
CA LEU A 303 9.54 23.69 -9.14
C LEU A 303 10.74 24.15 -9.97
N THR A 304 11.10 25.44 -9.93
CA THR A 304 12.24 26.00 -10.66
C THR A 304 13.46 26.28 -9.76
N HIS A 305 13.46 25.75 -8.54
CA HIS A 305 14.54 25.95 -7.57
C HIS A 305 15.86 25.33 -8.06
N GLU A 306 17.00 25.94 -7.72
CA GLU A 306 18.34 25.49 -8.18
C GLU A 306 18.69 24.07 -7.69
N ASP A 307 18.31 23.75 -6.44
CA ASP A 307 18.52 22.44 -5.82
C ASP A 307 17.50 21.38 -6.32
N ALA A 308 18.01 20.28 -6.86
CA ALA A 308 17.22 19.17 -7.37
C ALA A 308 16.41 18.45 -6.28
N SER A 309 16.86 18.43 -5.01
CA SER A 309 16.10 17.80 -3.92
C SER A 309 14.84 18.59 -3.60
N VAL A 310 14.93 19.93 -3.66
CA VAL A 310 13.78 20.83 -3.50
C VAL A 310 12.78 20.64 -4.64
N ARG A 311 13.24 20.61 -5.90
CA ARG A 311 12.36 20.35 -7.05
C ARG A 311 11.66 19.00 -6.94
N THR A 312 12.39 17.97 -6.52
CA THR A 312 11.86 16.62 -6.26
C THR A 312 10.76 16.67 -5.19
N ALA A 313 11.02 17.30 -4.04
CA ALA A 313 10.06 17.42 -2.95
C ALA A 313 8.82 18.23 -3.34
N ALA A 314 8.99 19.31 -4.10
CA ALA A 314 7.88 20.10 -4.65
C ALA A 314 6.97 19.26 -5.55
N CYS A 315 7.56 18.45 -6.45
CA CYS A 315 6.80 17.53 -7.30
C CYS A 315 6.05 16.46 -6.48
N ILE A 316 6.68 15.90 -5.44
CA ILE A 316 6.04 14.93 -4.54
C ILE A 316 4.86 15.57 -3.79
N CYS A 317 5.03 16.79 -3.28
CA CYS A 317 3.96 17.55 -2.65
C CYS A 317 2.80 17.80 -3.61
N LEU A 318 3.10 18.25 -4.82
CA LEU A 318 2.11 18.52 -5.84
C LEU A 318 1.34 17.25 -6.24
N ARG A 319 2.03 16.11 -6.39
CA ARG A 319 1.42 14.80 -6.61
C ARG A 319 0.42 14.42 -5.51
N SER A 320 0.75 14.67 -4.24
CA SER A 320 -0.16 14.33 -3.13
C SER A 320 -1.41 15.21 -3.11
N VAL A 321 -1.25 16.52 -3.35
CA VAL A 321 -2.37 17.47 -3.37
C VAL A 321 -3.27 17.27 -4.60
N SER A 322 -2.71 16.85 -5.74
CA SER A 322 -3.46 16.57 -6.98
C SER A 322 -4.22 15.24 -6.99
N ARG A 323 -4.24 14.47 -5.90
CA ARG A 323 -5.09 13.26 -5.78
C ARG A 323 -6.58 13.56 -5.58
N SER A 324 -6.95 14.81 -5.27
CA SER A 324 -8.34 15.20 -5.07
C SER A 324 -9.09 15.35 -6.38
N ILE A 325 -10.04 14.45 -6.65
CA ILE A 325 -10.93 14.54 -7.82
C ILE A 325 -11.67 15.87 -7.83
N LYS A 326 -12.15 16.34 -6.67
CA LYS A 326 -12.86 17.63 -6.55
C LYS A 326 -12.00 18.80 -7.03
N ASN A 327 -10.71 18.84 -6.67
CA ASN A 327 -9.81 19.93 -7.03
C ASN A 327 -9.28 19.79 -8.46
N LEU A 328 -9.09 18.56 -8.96
CA LEU A 328 -8.83 18.28 -10.36
C LEU A 328 -9.99 18.81 -11.21
N SER A 329 -11.21 18.32 -11.01
CA SER A 329 -12.41 18.76 -11.76
C SER A 329 -12.70 20.27 -11.70
N ALA A 330 -12.14 20.98 -10.72
CA ALA A 330 -12.23 22.44 -10.61
C ALA A 330 -11.13 23.18 -11.40
N GLY A 331 -10.29 22.48 -12.16
CA GLY A 331 -9.21 23.05 -12.98
C GLY A 331 -8.07 23.68 -12.16
N ARG A 332 -7.93 23.34 -10.87
CA ARG A 332 -6.97 24.03 -9.96
C ARG A 332 -5.51 23.82 -10.34
N PHE A 333 -5.18 22.69 -10.96
CA PHE A 333 -3.81 22.30 -11.29
C PHE A 333 -3.50 22.41 -12.78
N MET A 334 -4.51 22.49 -13.63
CA MET A 334 -4.36 22.52 -15.08
C MET A 334 -4.37 23.97 -15.58
N ASN A 335 -3.31 24.69 -15.27
CA ASN A 335 -3.05 26.07 -15.72
C ASN A 335 -1.56 26.26 -15.99
N GLU A 336 -1.21 27.26 -16.79
CA GLU A 336 0.18 27.51 -17.23
C GLU A 336 1.17 27.64 -16.08
N ARG A 337 0.77 28.25 -14.95
CA ARG A 337 1.65 28.44 -13.79
C ARG A 337 2.12 27.12 -13.20
N VAL A 338 1.27 26.09 -13.22
CA VAL A 338 1.58 24.75 -12.70
C VAL A 338 2.16 23.86 -13.79
N VAL A 339 1.56 23.89 -14.98
CA VAL A 339 1.85 22.95 -16.07
C VAL A 339 3.18 23.27 -16.76
N CYS A 340 3.48 24.54 -17.06
CA CYS A 340 4.71 24.89 -17.77
C CYS A 340 5.96 24.43 -17.01
N PRO A 341 6.14 24.72 -15.70
CA PRO A 341 7.30 24.24 -14.96
C PRO A 341 7.36 22.71 -14.89
N LEU A 342 6.22 22.04 -14.69
CA LEU A 342 6.19 20.57 -14.66
C LEU A 342 6.64 19.94 -15.98
N VAL A 343 6.19 20.48 -17.12
CA VAL A 343 6.63 20.00 -18.44
C VAL A 343 8.13 20.27 -18.63
N GLN A 344 8.65 21.42 -18.19
CA GLN A 344 10.08 21.71 -18.24
C GLN A 344 10.91 20.70 -17.43
N LEU A 345 10.41 20.26 -16.26
CA LEU A 345 11.08 19.25 -15.43
C LEU A 345 11.14 17.86 -16.04
N LEU A 346 10.40 17.58 -17.12
CA LEU A 346 10.54 16.32 -17.88
C LEU A 346 11.90 16.22 -18.57
N SER A 347 12.56 17.36 -18.81
CA SER A 347 13.91 17.46 -19.38
C SER A 347 14.96 17.83 -18.32
N ASP A 348 14.69 17.65 -17.03
CA ASP A 348 15.64 17.93 -15.94
C ASP A 348 16.88 17.01 -16.01
N LEU A 349 18.04 17.53 -15.59
CA LEU A 349 19.30 16.76 -15.53
C LEU A 349 19.23 15.60 -14.53
N SER A 350 18.38 15.71 -13.50
CA SER A 350 18.18 14.66 -12.51
C SER A 350 16.99 13.76 -12.86
N THR A 351 17.27 12.48 -13.04
CA THR A 351 16.24 11.44 -13.19
C THR A 351 15.27 11.39 -12.01
N SER A 352 15.72 11.71 -10.79
CA SER A 352 14.82 11.76 -9.62
C SER A 352 13.75 12.84 -9.76
N VAL A 353 14.13 13.99 -10.32
CA VAL A 353 13.22 15.11 -10.57
C VAL A 353 12.25 14.74 -11.68
N GLN A 354 12.74 14.17 -12.78
CA GLN A 354 11.90 13.70 -13.89
C GLN A 354 10.84 12.68 -13.42
N VAL A 355 11.24 11.68 -12.62
CA VAL A 355 10.31 10.68 -12.06
C VAL A 355 9.28 11.33 -11.14
N ALA A 356 9.70 12.26 -10.26
CA ALA A 356 8.77 12.95 -9.37
C ALA A 356 7.79 13.84 -10.14
N ALA A 357 8.27 14.57 -11.15
CA ALA A 357 7.45 15.40 -12.04
C ALA A 357 6.43 14.56 -12.81
N LEU A 358 6.86 13.44 -13.41
CA LEU A 358 5.96 12.49 -14.07
C LEU A 358 4.89 11.94 -13.11
N GLY A 359 5.26 11.70 -11.85
CA GLY A 359 4.31 11.27 -10.82
C GLY A 359 3.24 12.32 -10.53
N ALA A 360 3.60 13.61 -10.51
CA ALA A 360 2.63 14.71 -10.36
C ALA A 360 1.77 14.89 -11.61
N ILE A 361 2.40 14.90 -12.79
CA ILE A 361 1.74 15.00 -14.09
C ILE A 361 0.72 13.89 -14.26
N SER A 362 1.07 12.64 -13.93
CA SER A 362 0.18 11.49 -14.05
C SER A 362 -1.15 11.69 -13.31
N ASN A 363 -1.17 12.41 -12.19
CA ASN A 363 -2.43 12.75 -11.51
C ASN A 363 -3.15 13.92 -12.18
N ILE A 364 -2.41 14.96 -12.55
CA ILE A 364 -2.97 16.20 -13.12
C ILE A 364 -3.61 15.95 -14.48
N VAL A 365 -3.00 15.12 -15.33
CA VAL A 365 -3.48 14.86 -16.69
C VAL A 365 -4.72 13.96 -16.78
N VAL A 366 -5.16 13.39 -15.66
CA VAL A 366 -6.47 12.73 -15.57
C VAL A 366 -7.61 13.75 -15.69
N ASP A 367 -7.34 15.03 -15.43
CA ASP A 367 -8.35 16.10 -15.37
C ASP A 367 -9.26 16.14 -16.61
N PHE A 368 -10.50 16.56 -16.42
CA PHE A 368 -11.57 16.45 -17.40
C PHE A 368 -11.39 17.42 -18.57
N MET A 369 -11.98 17.06 -19.71
CA MET A 369 -11.65 17.57 -21.06
C MET A 369 -11.48 19.09 -21.26
N PRO A 370 -12.20 20.02 -20.59
CA PRO A 370 -12.02 21.45 -20.84
C PRO A 370 -10.62 21.98 -20.55
N HIS A 371 -9.77 21.23 -19.85
CA HIS A 371 -8.50 21.73 -19.33
C HIS A 371 -7.26 21.08 -19.96
N LYS A 372 -7.39 19.97 -20.70
CA LYS A 372 -6.23 19.25 -21.25
C LYS A 372 -5.46 20.03 -22.32
N SER A 373 -6.05 21.06 -22.93
CA SER A 373 -5.41 21.88 -23.97
C SER A 373 -4.13 22.55 -23.48
N THR A 374 -4.10 23.06 -22.24
CA THR A 374 -2.92 23.73 -21.69
C THR A 374 -1.71 22.79 -21.66
N PHE A 375 -1.89 21.52 -21.26
CA PHE A 375 -0.79 20.54 -21.28
C PHE A 375 -0.27 20.25 -22.69
N ILE A 376 -1.16 20.22 -23.68
CA ILE A 376 -0.81 20.01 -25.08
C ILE A 376 -0.05 21.22 -25.63
N GLU A 377 -0.53 22.44 -25.38
CA GLU A 377 0.06 23.71 -25.81
C GLU A 377 1.45 23.94 -25.21
N CYS A 378 1.71 23.47 -23.99
CA CYS A 378 3.03 23.47 -23.37
C CYS A 378 4.00 22.44 -23.98
N GLY A 379 3.59 21.64 -24.96
CA GLY A 379 4.41 20.58 -25.56
C GLY A 379 4.51 19.30 -24.72
N GLY A 380 3.64 19.15 -23.71
CA GLY A 380 3.72 18.03 -22.76
C GLY A 380 3.59 16.66 -23.42
N ILE A 381 2.79 16.50 -24.48
CA ILE A 381 2.68 15.24 -25.22
C ILE A 381 4.02 14.84 -25.84
N LYS A 382 4.72 15.78 -26.47
CA LYS A 382 6.01 15.53 -27.14
C LYS A 382 7.07 15.07 -26.12
N GLU A 383 7.14 15.75 -24.97
CA GLU A 383 8.06 15.39 -23.89
C GLU A 383 7.73 14.00 -23.30
N LEU A 384 6.45 13.70 -23.06
CA LEU A 384 6.04 12.37 -22.59
C LEU A 384 6.42 11.27 -23.59
N VAL A 385 6.14 11.47 -24.88
CA VAL A 385 6.50 10.52 -25.94
C VAL A 385 8.02 10.33 -26.00
N GLN A 386 8.81 11.39 -25.87
CA GLN A 386 10.26 11.27 -25.82
C GLN A 386 10.74 10.42 -24.63
N LEU A 387 10.15 10.62 -23.45
CA LEU A 387 10.49 9.83 -22.26
C LEU A 387 10.08 8.36 -22.35
N THR A 388 9.07 8.02 -23.14
CA THR A 388 8.75 6.60 -23.43
C THR A 388 9.89 5.86 -24.13
N LYS A 389 10.84 6.59 -24.75
CA LYS A 389 12.01 6.05 -25.46
C LYS A 389 13.28 6.04 -24.59
N SER A 390 13.16 6.39 -23.31
CA SER A 390 14.31 6.47 -22.39
C SER A 390 14.94 5.10 -22.12
N MET A 391 16.26 5.07 -21.88
CA MET A 391 16.95 3.86 -21.41
C MET A 391 16.54 3.48 -19.97
N ASP A 392 16.07 4.44 -19.18
CA ASP A 392 15.58 4.22 -17.81
C ASP A 392 14.12 3.70 -17.82
N SER A 393 13.91 2.51 -17.26
CA SER A 393 12.58 1.87 -17.23
C SER A 393 11.58 2.59 -16.33
N SER A 394 12.03 3.30 -15.29
CA SER A 394 11.15 4.10 -14.42
C SER A 394 10.60 5.31 -15.18
N LEU A 395 11.43 5.97 -15.99
CA LEU A 395 10.99 7.06 -16.86
C LEU A 395 9.99 6.56 -17.90
N ARG A 396 10.30 5.44 -18.59
CA ARG A 396 9.37 4.84 -19.56
C ARG A 396 8.03 4.51 -18.90
N LEU A 397 8.05 3.81 -17.77
CA LEU A 397 6.86 3.41 -17.02
C LEU A 397 5.97 4.60 -16.68
N ASN A 398 6.55 5.65 -16.07
CA ASN A 398 5.77 6.80 -15.63
C ASN A 398 5.30 7.67 -16.81
N ALA A 399 6.06 7.76 -17.90
CA ALA A 399 5.64 8.45 -19.11
C ALA A 399 4.44 7.75 -19.79
N VAL A 400 4.48 6.42 -19.90
CA VAL A 400 3.36 5.64 -20.43
C VAL A 400 2.13 5.76 -19.54
N TRP A 401 2.31 5.79 -18.21
CA TRP A 401 1.20 6.03 -17.28
C TRP A 401 0.58 7.42 -17.48
N ALA A 402 1.38 8.47 -17.60
CA ALA A 402 0.87 9.81 -17.88
C ALA A 402 0.10 9.87 -19.22
N LEU A 403 0.61 9.25 -20.29
CA LEU A 403 -0.09 9.14 -21.57
C LEU A 403 -1.39 8.35 -21.45
N ARG A 404 -1.40 7.24 -20.69
CA ARG A 404 -2.61 6.45 -20.44
C ARG A 404 -3.70 7.29 -19.79
N ASN A 405 -3.32 8.11 -18.82
CA ASN A 405 -4.24 9.02 -18.12
C ASN A 405 -4.71 10.16 -19.03
N MET A 406 -3.84 10.70 -19.89
CA MET A 406 -4.23 11.67 -20.92
C MET A 406 -5.29 11.11 -21.86
N VAL A 407 -5.20 9.84 -22.27
CA VAL A 407 -6.14 9.19 -23.20
C VAL A 407 -7.43 8.72 -22.51
N PHE A 408 -7.47 8.69 -21.18
CA PHE A 408 -8.67 8.28 -20.44
C PHE A 408 -9.83 9.24 -20.72
N LEU A 409 -10.93 8.70 -21.28
CA LEU A 409 -12.11 9.44 -21.74
C LEU A 409 -11.80 10.58 -22.71
N ALA A 410 -10.67 10.50 -23.43
CA ALA A 410 -10.30 11.48 -24.44
C ALA A 410 -11.23 11.40 -25.65
N ASP A 411 -11.53 12.57 -26.22
CA ASP A 411 -12.25 12.66 -27.48
C ASP A 411 -11.37 12.24 -28.67
N LYS A 412 -11.99 12.21 -29.85
CA LYS A 412 -11.33 11.83 -31.10
C LYS A 412 -10.11 12.70 -31.40
N ILE A 413 -10.23 14.02 -31.24
CA ILE A 413 -9.18 14.99 -31.60
C ILE A 413 -7.96 14.81 -30.69
N CYS A 414 -8.19 14.63 -29.39
CA CYS A 414 -7.12 14.41 -28.43
C CYS A 414 -6.40 13.07 -28.69
N LYS A 415 -7.14 11.99 -28.97
CA LYS A 415 -6.55 10.70 -29.36
C LYS A 415 -5.70 10.83 -30.63
N GLU A 416 -6.21 11.46 -31.68
CA GLU A 416 -5.48 11.72 -32.92
C GLU A 416 -4.19 12.49 -32.67
N GLY A 417 -4.26 13.61 -31.93
CA GLY A 417 -3.08 14.43 -31.62
C GLY A 417 -1.99 13.67 -30.87
N ILE A 418 -2.36 12.81 -29.90
CA ILE A 418 -1.38 11.99 -29.18
C ILE A 418 -0.82 10.89 -30.09
N PHE A 419 -1.67 10.28 -30.94
CA PHE A 419 -1.26 9.17 -31.79
C PHE A 419 -0.29 9.61 -32.91
N VAL A 420 -0.41 10.85 -33.40
CA VAL A 420 0.55 11.44 -34.36
C VAL A 420 1.96 11.49 -33.78
N GLU A 421 2.11 11.86 -32.52
CA GLU A 421 3.41 11.92 -31.85
C GLU A 421 3.91 10.52 -31.44
N LEU A 422 3.03 9.69 -30.84
CA LEU A 422 3.40 8.38 -30.31
C LEU A 422 3.63 7.34 -31.41
N THR A 423 2.95 7.41 -32.56
CA THR A 423 2.98 6.45 -33.69
C THR A 423 2.57 5.01 -33.32
N ALA A 424 2.18 4.20 -34.32
CA ALA A 424 1.81 2.81 -34.05
C ALA A 424 3.05 1.96 -33.75
N SER A 425 4.15 2.19 -34.47
CA SER A 425 5.43 1.52 -34.24
C SER A 425 5.99 1.72 -32.81
N SER A 426 6.00 2.95 -32.28
CA SER A 426 6.50 3.14 -30.90
C SER A 426 5.55 2.53 -29.86
N MET A 427 4.23 2.57 -30.09
CA MET A 427 3.27 1.88 -29.23
C MET A 427 3.50 0.36 -29.23
N ALA A 428 3.73 -0.25 -30.38
CA ALA A 428 4.08 -1.66 -30.51
C ALA A 428 5.40 -2.01 -29.78
N SER A 429 6.41 -1.11 -29.85
CA SER A 429 7.66 -1.26 -29.09
C SER A 429 7.42 -1.26 -27.58
N LEU A 430 6.54 -0.38 -27.06
CA LEU A 430 6.21 -0.31 -25.64
C LEU A 430 5.43 -1.54 -25.15
N ILE A 431 4.53 -2.08 -25.97
CA ILE A 431 3.86 -3.36 -25.68
C ILE A 431 4.90 -4.48 -25.55
N CYS A 432 5.99 -4.42 -26.32
CA CYS A 432 7.07 -5.40 -26.31
C CYS A 432 8.26 -5.02 -25.41
N ASP A 433 8.12 -4.03 -24.53
CA ASP A 433 9.20 -3.54 -23.65
C ASP A 433 9.81 -4.68 -22.81
N PRO A 434 11.12 -4.72 -22.54
CA PRO A 434 11.69 -5.76 -21.68
C PRO A 434 11.12 -5.79 -20.25
N GLU A 435 10.59 -4.67 -19.76
CA GLU A 435 10.09 -4.54 -18.39
C GLU A 435 8.56 -4.81 -18.32
N PRO A 436 8.09 -5.85 -17.59
CA PRO A 436 6.67 -6.19 -17.54
C PRO A 436 5.75 -5.09 -17.03
N SER A 437 6.24 -4.24 -16.12
CA SER A 437 5.45 -3.10 -15.61
C SER A 437 5.19 -2.06 -16.71
N VAL A 438 6.13 -1.85 -17.63
CA VAL A 438 5.95 -0.97 -18.80
C VAL A 438 4.96 -1.62 -19.78
N GLN A 439 5.08 -2.92 -20.05
CA GLN A 439 4.15 -3.66 -20.91
C GLN A 439 2.70 -3.56 -20.41
N GLU A 440 2.49 -3.72 -19.09
CA GLU A 440 1.16 -3.59 -18.48
C GLU A 440 0.57 -2.20 -18.74
N GLN A 441 1.33 -1.13 -18.49
CA GLN A 441 0.84 0.24 -18.72
C GLN A 441 0.67 0.54 -20.21
N ALA A 442 1.49 -0.02 -21.09
CA ALA A 442 1.37 0.13 -22.54
C ALA A 442 0.08 -0.52 -23.06
N LEU A 443 -0.25 -1.72 -22.60
CA LEU A 443 -1.52 -2.38 -22.95
C LEU A 443 -2.72 -1.61 -22.37
N ALA A 444 -2.60 -1.05 -21.17
CA ALA A 444 -3.63 -0.20 -20.59
C ALA A 444 -3.79 1.13 -21.35
N LEU A 445 -2.72 1.69 -21.91
CA LEU A 445 -2.76 2.83 -22.82
C LEU A 445 -3.50 2.48 -24.12
N VAL A 446 -3.13 1.37 -24.76
CA VAL A 446 -3.80 0.86 -25.98
C VAL A 446 -5.29 0.65 -25.72
N ARG A 447 -5.62 0.03 -24.58
CA ARG A 447 -7.01 -0.19 -24.16
C ARG A 447 -7.81 1.11 -24.17
N ASN A 448 -7.25 2.20 -23.64
CA ASN A 448 -7.90 3.52 -23.62
C ASN A 448 -8.01 4.11 -25.05
N PHE A 449 -7.00 3.91 -25.89
CA PHE A 449 -7.06 4.33 -27.30
C PHE A 449 -8.20 3.67 -28.05
N VAL A 450 -8.36 2.34 -27.90
CA VAL A 450 -9.38 1.56 -28.60
C VAL A 450 -10.76 1.57 -27.91
N ASP A 451 -10.89 2.24 -26.77
CA ASP A 451 -12.16 2.37 -26.06
C ASP A 451 -13.11 3.36 -26.75
N GLY A 452 -14.40 3.02 -26.82
CA GLY A 452 -15.44 3.89 -27.37
C GLY A 452 -15.96 3.44 -28.74
N CYS A 453 -16.04 4.36 -29.71
CA CYS A 453 -16.64 4.11 -31.01
C CYS A 453 -15.70 3.38 -31.97
N VAL A 454 -16.23 2.92 -33.11
CA VAL A 454 -15.48 2.18 -34.15
C VAL A 454 -14.20 2.92 -34.59
N TYR A 455 -14.24 4.25 -34.70
CA TYR A 455 -13.06 5.07 -35.02
C TYR A 455 -11.90 4.88 -34.02
N SER A 456 -12.20 4.71 -32.73
CA SER A 456 -11.18 4.46 -31.71
C SER A 456 -10.52 3.10 -31.92
N VAL A 457 -11.28 2.09 -32.33
CA VAL A 457 -10.77 0.74 -32.62
C VAL A 457 -9.76 0.71 -33.77
N GLU A 458 -9.92 1.58 -34.78
CA GLU A 458 -9.00 1.67 -35.93
C GLU A 458 -7.54 1.92 -35.53
N HIS A 459 -7.28 2.53 -34.37
CA HIS A 459 -5.90 2.72 -33.88
C HIS A 459 -5.16 1.39 -33.67
N ALA A 460 -5.86 0.29 -33.34
CA ALA A 460 -5.24 -1.03 -33.23
C ALA A 460 -4.78 -1.59 -34.59
N PHE A 461 -5.36 -1.09 -35.69
CA PHE A 461 -5.13 -1.52 -37.06
C PHE A 461 -4.21 -0.57 -37.85
N ALA A 462 -3.68 0.47 -37.20
CA ALA A 462 -2.70 1.36 -37.80
C ALA A 462 -1.41 0.62 -38.20
N GLU A 463 -0.75 1.08 -39.26
CA GLU A 463 0.48 0.48 -39.81
C GLU A 463 0.33 -1.04 -40.00
N ASP A 464 -0.69 -1.44 -40.77
CA ASP A 464 -1.01 -2.85 -41.08
C ASP A 464 -1.26 -3.74 -39.84
N GLY A 465 -1.76 -3.16 -38.74
CA GLY A 465 -2.12 -3.91 -37.53
C GLY A 465 -0.95 -4.24 -36.60
N ILE A 466 0.17 -3.51 -36.70
CA ILE A 466 1.36 -3.75 -35.87
C ILE A 466 1.07 -3.73 -34.35
N ILE A 467 0.10 -2.93 -33.91
CA ILE A 467 -0.35 -2.87 -32.51
C ILE A 467 -1.09 -4.16 -32.13
N LEU A 468 -2.07 -4.59 -32.93
CA LEU A 468 -2.82 -5.81 -32.68
C LEU A 468 -1.90 -7.04 -32.66
N ASP A 469 -0.93 -7.10 -33.57
CA ASP A 469 0.09 -8.15 -33.61
C ASP A 469 0.96 -8.14 -32.35
N ALA A 470 1.39 -6.97 -31.89
CA ALA A 470 2.15 -6.83 -30.65
C ALA A 470 1.35 -7.32 -29.44
N VAL A 471 0.05 -6.97 -29.35
CA VAL A 471 -0.86 -7.46 -28.30
C VAL A 471 -0.93 -8.98 -28.34
N GLY A 472 -1.19 -9.57 -29.52
CA GLY A 472 -1.28 -11.02 -29.69
C GLY A 472 0.01 -11.75 -29.29
N ARG A 473 1.18 -11.23 -29.69
CA ARG A 473 2.48 -11.79 -29.29
C ARG A 473 2.67 -11.79 -27.77
N GLN A 474 2.32 -10.71 -27.08
CA GLN A 474 2.49 -10.65 -25.62
C GLN A 474 1.49 -11.52 -24.87
N LEU A 475 0.24 -11.62 -25.35
CA LEU A 475 -0.76 -12.51 -24.76
C LEU A 475 -0.33 -13.99 -24.85
N LYS A 476 0.37 -14.38 -25.92
CA LYS A 476 0.93 -15.73 -26.08
C LYS A 476 2.21 -15.96 -25.27
N LYS A 477 3.07 -14.96 -25.17
CA LYS A 477 4.43 -15.09 -24.59
C LYS A 477 4.49 -14.85 -23.09
N SER A 478 3.72 -13.90 -22.57
CA SER A 478 3.87 -13.43 -21.19
C SER A 478 3.26 -14.39 -20.18
N THR A 479 3.95 -14.59 -19.07
CA THR A 479 3.47 -15.37 -17.92
C THR A 479 2.85 -14.49 -16.83
N LYS A 480 2.90 -13.16 -16.97
CA LYS A 480 2.35 -12.23 -15.98
C LYS A 480 0.86 -12.05 -16.21
N ILE A 481 0.09 -12.22 -15.14
CA ILE A 481 -1.37 -12.15 -15.16
C ILE A 481 -1.84 -10.74 -15.55
N GLU A 482 -1.13 -9.70 -15.11
CA GLU A 482 -1.44 -8.30 -15.36
C GLU A 482 -1.44 -7.96 -16.85
N ILE A 483 -0.46 -8.50 -17.60
CA ILE A 483 -0.35 -8.36 -19.05
C ILE A 483 -1.53 -9.05 -19.74
N GLY A 484 -1.84 -10.28 -19.30
CA GLY A 484 -3.02 -11.01 -19.78
C GLY A 484 -4.31 -10.23 -19.55
N ILE A 485 -4.50 -9.64 -18.37
CA ILE A 485 -5.70 -8.85 -18.03
C ILE A 485 -5.84 -7.66 -18.97
N GLN A 486 -4.79 -6.85 -19.14
CA GLN A 486 -4.87 -5.65 -19.97
C GLN A 486 -5.04 -6.02 -21.45
N GLY A 487 -4.28 -6.99 -21.96
CA GLY A 487 -4.39 -7.44 -23.35
C GLY A 487 -5.79 -8.00 -23.67
N MET A 488 -6.40 -8.76 -22.76
CA MET A 488 -7.78 -9.23 -22.96
C MET A 488 -8.80 -8.10 -22.96
N TYR A 489 -8.59 -7.03 -22.18
CA TYR A 489 -9.43 -5.84 -22.27
C TYR A 489 -9.22 -5.06 -23.57
N VAL A 490 -8.00 -5.02 -24.13
CA VAL A 490 -7.75 -4.50 -25.48
C VAL A 490 -8.58 -5.28 -26.51
N LEU A 491 -8.48 -6.61 -26.52
CA LEU A 491 -9.26 -7.45 -27.43
C LEU A 491 -10.78 -7.30 -27.23
N SER A 492 -11.23 -7.12 -25.98
CA SER A 492 -12.63 -6.87 -25.67
C SER A 492 -13.12 -5.57 -26.31
N ASN A 493 -12.33 -4.50 -26.19
CA ASN A 493 -12.66 -3.21 -26.79
C ASN A 493 -12.66 -3.29 -28.33
N ILE A 494 -11.68 -3.98 -28.93
CA ILE A 494 -11.65 -4.22 -30.38
C ILE A 494 -12.88 -5.03 -30.83
N ALA A 495 -13.24 -6.09 -30.10
CA ALA A 495 -14.40 -6.93 -30.39
C ALA A 495 -15.75 -6.18 -30.29
N SER A 496 -15.79 -5.00 -29.68
CA SER A 496 -16.98 -4.14 -29.70
C SER A 496 -17.22 -3.44 -31.05
N GLY A 497 -16.21 -3.43 -31.94
CA GLY A 497 -16.23 -2.75 -33.24
C GLY A 497 -17.11 -3.38 -34.32
N ASN A 498 -16.76 -3.20 -35.60
CA ASN A 498 -17.49 -3.79 -36.73
C ASN A 498 -17.14 -5.29 -36.89
N GLU A 499 -17.61 -5.91 -37.97
CA GLU A 499 -17.36 -7.34 -38.21
C GLU A 499 -15.90 -7.65 -38.55
N PHE A 500 -15.22 -6.77 -39.30
CA PHE A 500 -13.80 -6.91 -39.58
C PHE A 500 -12.96 -6.97 -38.30
N HIS A 501 -13.27 -6.11 -37.31
CA HIS A 501 -12.60 -6.10 -36.01
C HIS A 501 -12.82 -7.38 -35.21
N LYS A 502 -14.04 -7.93 -35.24
CA LYS A 502 -14.38 -9.17 -34.55
C LYS A 502 -13.69 -10.38 -35.16
N GLU A 503 -13.62 -10.44 -36.49
CA GLU A 503 -12.92 -11.52 -37.20
C GLU A 503 -11.41 -11.47 -36.91
N ALA A 504 -10.80 -10.28 -36.88
CA ALA A 504 -9.40 -10.13 -36.49
C ALA A 504 -9.14 -10.63 -35.05
N VAL A 505 -10.04 -10.35 -34.10
CA VAL A 505 -9.96 -10.90 -32.75
C VAL A 505 -10.09 -12.43 -32.76
N MET A 506 -11.03 -12.99 -33.53
CA MET A 506 -11.19 -14.44 -33.67
C MET A 506 -9.91 -15.12 -34.19
N GLN A 507 -9.29 -14.55 -35.22
CA GLN A 507 -8.03 -15.04 -35.79
C GLN A 507 -6.87 -15.00 -34.79
N LEU A 508 -6.80 -13.95 -33.96
CA LEU A 508 -5.78 -13.82 -32.92
C LEU A 508 -5.96 -14.84 -31.80
N LEU A 509 -7.20 -15.07 -31.36
CA LEU A 509 -7.52 -16.06 -30.32
C LEU A 509 -7.31 -17.50 -30.79
N PHE A 510 -7.55 -17.77 -32.08
CA PHE A 510 -7.49 -19.10 -32.70
C PHE A 510 -6.70 -19.07 -34.03
N PRO A 511 -5.37 -18.94 -33.96
CA PRO A 511 -4.51 -18.98 -35.16
C PRO A 511 -4.57 -20.36 -35.83
N GLN A 512 -4.59 -20.38 -37.16
CA GLN A 512 -4.76 -21.59 -37.99
C GLN A 512 -3.65 -22.65 -37.81
N ASP A 513 -2.45 -22.25 -37.40
CA ASP A 513 -1.25 -23.09 -37.36
C ASP A 513 -0.93 -23.71 -35.97
N GLU A 514 -1.72 -23.41 -34.94
CA GLU A 514 -1.50 -23.95 -33.59
C GLU A 514 -2.44 -25.11 -33.28
N ASN A 515 -1.93 -26.13 -32.60
CA ASN A 515 -2.74 -27.23 -32.07
C ASN A 515 -3.81 -26.64 -31.14
N VAL A 516 -5.07 -26.67 -31.59
CA VAL A 516 -6.26 -26.06 -30.96
C VAL A 516 -6.37 -26.34 -29.45
N SER A 517 -5.86 -27.49 -29.00
CA SER A 517 -5.89 -27.92 -27.59
C SER A 517 -5.03 -27.11 -26.61
N HIS A 518 -4.27 -26.11 -27.07
CA HIS A 518 -3.41 -25.27 -26.19
C HIS A 518 -3.48 -23.77 -26.46
N SER A 519 -4.61 -23.22 -26.95
CA SER A 519 -4.77 -21.77 -27.08
C SER A 519 -4.63 -21.08 -25.71
N PHE A 520 -3.84 -20.00 -25.66
CA PHE A 520 -3.68 -19.15 -24.46
C PHE A 520 -5.05 -18.66 -23.94
N PHE A 521 -6.04 -18.49 -24.82
CA PHE A 521 -7.36 -18.04 -24.45
C PHE A 521 -8.11 -19.06 -23.58
N GLU A 522 -7.99 -20.35 -23.87
CA GLU A 522 -8.58 -21.40 -23.03
C GLU A 522 -7.90 -21.46 -21.66
N GLN A 523 -6.59 -21.21 -21.61
CA GLN A 523 -5.84 -21.13 -20.35
C GLN A 523 -6.32 -19.94 -19.51
N PHE A 524 -6.59 -18.79 -20.14
CA PHE A 524 -7.05 -17.59 -19.43
C PHE A 524 -8.45 -17.76 -18.84
N LEU A 525 -9.37 -18.44 -19.55
CA LEU A 525 -10.69 -18.82 -19.02
C LEU A 525 -10.59 -19.79 -17.82
N GLN A 526 -9.46 -20.47 -17.66
CA GLN A 526 -9.17 -21.42 -16.57
C GLN A 526 -8.24 -20.86 -15.50
N SER A 527 -7.79 -19.61 -15.64
CA SER A 527 -6.86 -18.98 -14.71
C SER A 527 -7.40 -19.02 -13.28
N HIS A 528 -6.52 -19.16 -12.29
CA HIS A 528 -6.89 -19.01 -10.88
C HIS A 528 -7.29 -17.56 -10.54
N ASP A 529 -6.82 -16.57 -11.30
CA ASP A 529 -7.17 -15.16 -11.11
C ASP A 529 -8.51 -14.83 -11.77
N SER A 530 -9.47 -14.39 -10.95
CA SER A 530 -10.82 -14.07 -11.41
C SER A 530 -10.89 -12.84 -12.33
N ARG A 531 -9.95 -11.90 -12.23
CA ARG A 531 -9.90 -10.70 -13.08
C ARG A 531 -9.53 -11.08 -14.51
N LEU A 532 -8.59 -12.02 -14.68
CA LEU A 532 -8.22 -12.55 -15.99
C LEU A 532 -9.37 -13.34 -16.62
N ARG A 533 -10.03 -14.21 -15.84
CA ARG A 533 -11.25 -14.91 -16.31
C ARG A 533 -12.33 -13.92 -16.73
N THR A 534 -12.55 -12.86 -15.95
CA THR A 534 -13.53 -11.81 -16.25
C THR A 534 -13.24 -11.11 -17.57
N ALA A 535 -11.97 -10.70 -17.79
CA ALA A 535 -11.55 -10.06 -19.04
C ALA A 535 -11.74 -11.00 -20.25
N ALA A 536 -11.41 -12.29 -20.09
CA ALA A 536 -11.59 -13.27 -21.16
C ALA A 536 -13.07 -13.51 -21.53
N VAL A 537 -13.96 -13.59 -20.54
CA VAL A 537 -15.41 -13.73 -20.80
C VAL A 537 -15.99 -12.49 -21.48
N TRP A 538 -15.50 -11.30 -21.16
CA TRP A 538 -15.92 -10.07 -21.85
C TRP A 538 -15.64 -10.11 -23.36
N VAL A 539 -14.51 -10.68 -23.76
CA VAL A 539 -14.23 -10.90 -25.19
C VAL A 539 -15.30 -11.78 -25.83
N VAL A 540 -15.70 -12.88 -25.18
CA VAL A 540 -16.78 -13.74 -25.68
C VAL A 540 -18.08 -12.95 -25.81
N VAL A 541 -18.49 -12.20 -24.78
CA VAL A 541 -19.71 -11.38 -24.80
C VAL A 541 -19.75 -10.42 -26.00
N ASN A 542 -18.63 -9.78 -26.32
CA ASN A 542 -18.58 -8.83 -27.43
C ASN A 542 -18.56 -9.52 -28.80
N LEU A 543 -17.98 -10.72 -28.89
CA LEU A 543 -18.00 -11.53 -30.10
C LEU A 543 -19.39 -12.14 -30.36
N THR A 544 -20.14 -12.52 -29.33
CA THR A 544 -21.41 -13.25 -29.46
C THR A 544 -22.67 -12.38 -29.44
N PHE A 545 -22.54 -11.05 -29.43
CA PHE A 545 -23.71 -10.16 -29.38
C PHE A 545 -24.70 -10.42 -30.54
N PRO A 546 -25.96 -10.83 -30.27
CA PRO A 546 -26.83 -11.40 -31.29
C PRO A 546 -27.25 -10.46 -32.41
N ALA A 547 -27.30 -9.15 -32.16
CA ALA A 547 -27.68 -8.17 -33.17
C ALA A 547 -26.57 -7.89 -34.19
N ASN A 548 -25.34 -8.36 -33.93
CA ASN A 548 -24.22 -8.13 -34.83
C ASN A 548 -24.24 -9.16 -35.98
N PRO A 549 -23.96 -8.74 -37.23
CA PRO A 549 -23.71 -9.66 -38.33
C PRO A 549 -22.67 -10.72 -37.95
N GLY A 550 -22.75 -11.89 -38.59
CA GLY A 550 -21.84 -13.03 -38.43
C GLY A 550 -21.76 -13.65 -37.03
N ALA A 551 -22.56 -13.21 -36.05
CA ALA A 551 -22.55 -13.74 -34.68
C ALA A 551 -22.74 -15.26 -34.65
N PHE A 552 -23.64 -15.80 -35.46
CA PHE A 552 -23.84 -17.23 -35.58
C PHE A 552 -22.56 -17.97 -36.02
N GLY A 553 -21.86 -17.49 -37.06
CA GLY A 553 -20.62 -18.09 -37.54
C GLY A 553 -19.52 -18.07 -36.46
N ARG A 554 -19.38 -16.96 -35.73
CA ARG A 554 -18.45 -16.87 -34.60
C ARG A 554 -18.81 -17.82 -33.47
N ILE A 555 -20.09 -17.99 -33.15
CA ILE A 555 -20.56 -18.96 -32.15
C ILE A 555 -20.22 -20.39 -32.56
N VAL A 556 -20.43 -20.75 -33.83
CA VAL A 556 -20.06 -22.07 -34.38
C VAL A 556 -18.55 -22.30 -34.21
N ASN A 557 -17.71 -21.31 -34.52
CA ASN A 557 -16.26 -21.40 -34.32
C ASN A 557 -15.90 -21.52 -32.83
N LEU A 558 -16.48 -20.71 -31.94
CA LEU A 558 -16.24 -20.83 -30.50
C LEU A 558 -16.69 -22.19 -29.96
N ARG A 559 -17.70 -22.81 -30.56
CA ARG A 559 -18.15 -24.17 -30.19
C ARG A 559 -17.16 -25.22 -30.66
N SER A 560 -16.64 -25.13 -31.90
CA SER A 560 -15.64 -26.08 -32.41
C SER A 560 -14.34 -26.02 -31.59
N PHE A 561 -13.98 -24.85 -31.05
CA PHE A 561 -12.85 -24.66 -30.13
C PHE A 561 -13.17 -24.99 -28.65
N GLY A 562 -14.35 -25.51 -28.33
CA GLY A 562 -14.71 -25.92 -26.95
C GLY A 562 -14.99 -24.77 -25.97
N ILE A 563 -14.93 -23.50 -26.42
CA ILE A 563 -15.13 -22.32 -25.57
C ILE A 563 -16.57 -22.25 -25.04
N VAL A 564 -17.57 -22.60 -25.85
CA VAL A 564 -18.97 -22.61 -25.39
C VAL A 564 -19.18 -23.58 -24.22
N SER A 565 -18.53 -24.75 -24.25
CA SER A 565 -18.56 -25.72 -23.14
C SER A 565 -17.91 -25.14 -21.87
N ARG A 566 -16.79 -24.41 -22.04
CA ARG A 566 -16.13 -23.70 -20.95
C ARG A 566 -17.03 -22.64 -20.32
N ILE A 567 -17.68 -21.81 -21.13
CA ILE A 567 -18.62 -20.78 -20.66
C ILE A 567 -19.80 -21.41 -19.90
N LYS A 568 -20.36 -22.54 -20.38
CA LYS A 568 -21.40 -23.30 -19.67
C LYS A 568 -20.95 -23.70 -18.25
N LYS A 569 -19.69 -24.12 -18.06
CA LYS A 569 -19.13 -24.42 -16.72
C LYS A 569 -18.97 -23.15 -15.85
N MET A 570 -18.56 -22.04 -16.46
CA MET A 570 -18.29 -20.77 -15.76
C MET A 570 -19.56 -20.07 -15.24
N VAL A 571 -20.76 -20.50 -15.63
CA VAL A 571 -22.03 -20.06 -15.01
C VAL A 571 -22.08 -20.37 -13.50
N ASN A 572 -21.26 -21.31 -13.04
CA ASN A 572 -21.11 -21.67 -11.64
C ASN A 572 -19.76 -21.22 -11.04
N ASP A 573 -19.06 -20.27 -11.67
CA ASP A 573 -17.78 -19.75 -11.16
C ASP A 573 -17.90 -19.21 -9.72
N SER A 574 -16.83 -19.32 -8.94
CA SER A 574 -16.77 -18.83 -7.56
C SER A 574 -16.79 -17.29 -7.49
N CYS A 575 -16.30 -16.62 -8.53
CA CYS A 575 -16.36 -15.18 -8.67
C CYS A 575 -17.70 -14.73 -9.26
N MET A 576 -18.38 -13.82 -8.56
CA MET A 576 -19.67 -13.28 -8.99
C MET A 576 -19.59 -12.54 -10.33
N ASP A 577 -18.51 -11.79 -10.57
CA ASP A 577 -18.31 -11.05 -11.81
C ASP A 577 -18.18 -11.96 -13.03
N VAL A 578 -17.41 -13.04 -12.90
CA VAL A 578 -17.25 -14.06 -13.94
C VAL A 578 -18.59 -14.73 -14.21
N LYS A 579 -19.29 -15.15 -13.15
CA LYS A 579 -20.61 -15.80 -13.21
C LYS A 579 -21.64 -14.97 -13.97
N LEU A 580 -21.75 -13.67 -13.66
CA LEU A 580 -22.71 -12.78 -14.31
C LEU A 580 -22.43 -12.67 -15.81
N ARG A 581 -21.16 -12.49 -16.19
CA ARG A 581 -20.76 -12.33 -17.59
C ARG A 581 -20.84 -13.64 -18.37
N ALA A 582 -20.54 -14.77 -17.74
CA ALA A 582 -20.70 -16.09 -18.35
C ALA A 582 -22.17 -16.39 -18.65
N ARG A 583 -23.09 -16.00 -17.74
CA ARG A 583 -24.53 -16.08 -17.99
C ARG A 583 -24.97 -15.18 -19.13
N LEU A 584 -24.43 -13.95 -19.20
CA LEU A 584 -24.72 -13.04 -20.31
C LEU A 584 -24.27 -13.63 -21.65
N ALA A 585 -23.01 -14.08 -21.74
CA ALA A 585 -22.48 -14.75 -22.94
C ALA A 585 -23.32 -15.98 -23.31
N LEU A 586 -23.67 -16.82 -22.34
CA LEU A 586 -24.49 -18.01 -22.59
C LEU A 586 -25.89 -17.64 -23.07
N GLY A 587 -26.51 -16.60 -22.49
CA GLY A 587 -27.80 -16.09 -22.94
C GLY A 587 -27.77 -15.64 -24.39
N GLN A 588 -26.72 -14.93 -24.81
CA GLN A 588 -26.50 -14.53 -26.20
C GLN A 588 -26.26 -15.73 -27.13
N ILE A 589 -25.49 -16.73 -26.70
CA ILE A 589 -25.24 -17.94 -27.49
C ILE A 589 -26.56 -18.70 -27.74
N LEU A 590 -27.41 -18.79 -26.72
CA LEU A 590 -28.67 -19.54 -26.79
C LEU A 590 -29.75 -18.87 -27.66
N THR A 591 -29.63 -17.58 -27.99
CA THR A 591 -30.60 -16.94 -28.92
C THR A 591 -30.56 -17.55 -30.32
N PHE A 592 -29.49 -18.26 -30.67
CA PHE A 592 -29.33 -18.95 -31.96
C PHE A 592 -29.62 -20.46 -31.90
N GLY A 593 -30.12 -20.96 -30.76
CA GLY A 593 -30.41 -22.39 -30.54
C GLY A 593 -29.19 -23.21 -30.10
N ASP A 594 -29.46 -24.40 -29.56
CA ASP A 594 -28.43 -25.32 -29.03
C ASP A 594 -27.75 -26.18 -30.12
N SER A 595 -28.09 -25.99 -31.40
CA SER A 595 -27.73 -26.86 -32.54
C SER A 595 -26.24 -27.12 -32.70
#